data_AF-A0A1M3NWN2-F1
#
_entry.id   AF-A0A1M3NWN2-F1
#
_cell.length_a   1.000
_cell.length_b   1.000
_cell.length_c   1.000
_cell.angle_alpha   90.00
_cell.angle_beta   90.00
_cell.angle_gamma   90.00
#
_symmetry.space_group_name_H-M   'P 1'
#
loop_
_entity.id
_entity.type
_entity.pdbx_description
1 polymer ?
#
loop_
_entity_poly.entity_id
_entity_poly.type
_entity_poly.pdbx_seq_one_letter_code
_entity_poly.pdbx_strand_id
1 'polypeptide(L)'
;MTIYWRLRDIPELRGVSRSRRRRLWREAWSRSFSVRSMGLRLAVMLAFAGLSILLGHLLWPGWLVSAYAIPGILLAGVFNDHAVAQPAARRWLREHAHELDRYAPA
;
A
#
# COMPACT_ATOMS: atom_id res chain seq x y z
N MET A 1 -3.61 9.71 10.06
CA MET A 1 -3.58 8.45 9.27
C MET A 1 -2.76 7.45 10.06
N THR A 2 -3.34 6.34 10.54
CA THR A 2 -2.60 5.38 11.38
C THR A 2 -1.94 4.33 10.50
N ILE A 3 -0.61 4.26 10.54
CA ILE A 3 0.20 3.31 9.76
C ILE A 3 0.40 2.05 10.61
N TYR A 4 0.02 0.88 10.07
CA TYR A 4 0.28 -0.40 10.73
C TYR A 4 1.36 -1.16 9.97
N TRP A 5 2.52 -1.31 10.59
CA TRP A 5 3.68 -1.99 10.00
C TRP A 5 3.57 -3.51 10.05
N ARG A 6 2.79 -4.07 10.97
CA ARG A 6 2.57 -5.53 11.07
C ARG A 6 1.09 -5.85 10.98
N LEU A 7 0.78 -6.95 10.29
CA LEU A 7 -0.59 -7.49 10.19
C LEU A 7 -1.23 -7.77 11.54
N ARG A 8 -0.44 -8.07 12.57
CA ARG A 8 -0.94 -8.34 13.92
C ARG A 8 -1.46 -7.09 14.63
N ASP A 9 -1.00 -5.91 14.21
CA ASP A 9 -1.36 -4.64 14.84
C ASP A 9 -2.67 -4.09 14.25
N ILE A 10 -3.11 -4.65 13.11
CA ILE A 10 -4.35 -4.30 12.42
C ILE A 10 -5.55 -4.71 13.29
N PRO A 11 -6.37 -3.75 13.76
CA PRO A 11 -7.52 -4.01 14.62
C PRO A 11 -8.50 -5.03 14.01
N GLU A 12 -8.73 -4.92 12.71
CA GLU A 12 -9.65 -5.77 11.93
C GLU A 12 -9.22 -7.24 11.84
N LEU A 13 -7.98 -7.57 12.23
CA LEU A 13 -7.42 -8.92 12.18
C LEU A 13 -7.09 -9.48 13.58
N ARG A 14 -7.49 -8.78 14.66
CA ARG A 14 -7.35 -9.29 16.03
C ARG A 14 -8.23 -10.51 16.23
N GLY A 15 -7.76 -11.49 17.01
CA GLY A 15 -8.47 -12.75 17.25
C GLY A 15 -8.29 -13.82 16.16
N VAL A 16 -7.86 -13.46 14.95
CA VAL A 16 -7.64 -14.40 13.85
C VAL A 16 -6.31 -15.15 14.01
N SER A 17 -6.22 -16.43 13.63
CA SER A 17 -4.97 -17.18 13.61
C SER A 17 -3.94 -16.61 12.62
N ARG A 18 -2.64 -16.82 12.86
CA ARG A 18 -1.56 -16.20 12.04
C ARG A 18 -1.63 -16.59 10.56
N SER A 19 -1.97 -17.84 10.26
CA SER A 19 -2.15 -18.35 8.89
C SER A 19 -3.34 -17.69 8.20
N ARG A 20 -4.49 -17.58 8.89
CA ARG A 20 -5.71 -16.97 8.36
C ARG A 20 -5.57 -15.46 8.18
N ARG A 21 -4.87 -14.73 9.05
CA ARG A 21 -4.58 -13.29 8.88
C ARG A 21 -3.93 -12.97 7.54
N ARG A 22 -2.92 -13.76 7.14
CA ARG A 22 -2.22 -13.54 5.86
C ARG A 22 -3.12 -13.79 4.67
N ARG A 23 -3.97 -14.83 4.74
CA ARG A 23 -4.93 -15.15 3.68
C ARG A 23 -5.97 -14.04 3.51
N LEU A 24 -6.61 -13.64 4.61
CA LEU A 24 -7.60 -12.54 4.62
C LEU A 24 -6.99 -11.22 4.16
N TRP A 25 -5.76 -10.91 4.58
CA TRP A 25 -5.08 -9.72 4.13
C TRP A 25 -4.80 -9.73 2.62
N ARG A 26 -4.33 -10.85 2.08
CA ARG A 26 -4.09 -10.99 0.63
C ARG A 26 -5.37 -10.87 -0.17
N GLU A 27 -6.45 -11.47 0.31
CA GLU A 27 -7.77 -11.39 -0.32
C GLU A 27 -8.32 -9.97 -0.28
N ALA A 28 -8.27 -9.31 0.87
CA ALA A 28 -8.66 -7.92 1.00
C ALA A 28 -7.84 -7.02 0.07
N TRP A 29 -6.53 -7.25 -0.01
CA TRP A 29 -5.64 -6.48 -0.88
C TRP A 29 -5.93 -6.67 -2.36
N SER A 30 -6.18 -7.92 -2.81
CA SER A 30 -6.50 -8.20 -4.21
C SER A 30 -7.88 -7.66 -4.59
N ARG A 31 -8.88 -7.81 -3.71
CA ARG A 31 -10.25 -7.34 -3.92
C ARG A 31 -10.39 -5.83 -3.83
N SER A 32 -9.52 -5.16 -3.07
CA SER A 32 -9.50 -3.70 -2.96
C SER A 32 -8.78 -3.02 -4.12
N PHE A 33 -8.15 -3.79 -5.01
CA PHE A 33 -7.46 -3.25 -6.17
C PHE A 33 -8.49 -2.83 -7.23
N SER A 34 -8.60 -1.52 -7.46
CA SER A 34 -9.47 -0.95 -8.50
C SER A 34 -8.64 -0.19 -9.54
N VAL A 35 -9.17 -0.06 -10.76
CA VAL A 35 -8.55 0.75 -11.83
C VAL A 35 -8.30 2.19 -11.37
N ARG A 36 -9.23 2.76 -10.59
CA ARG A 36 -9.06 4.09 -9.97
C ARG A 36 -7.87 4.14 -9.02
N SER A 37 -7.69 3.11 -8.19
CA SER A 37 -6.52 3.02 -7.30
C SER A 37 -5.22 2.83 -8.07
N MET A 38 -5.25 2.16 -9.22
CA MET A 38 -4.08 1.99 -10.09
C MET A 38 -3.65 3.31 -10.71
N GLY A 39 -4.59 4.12 -11.21
CA GLY A 39 -4.31 5.47 -11.69
C GLY A 39 -3.70 6.36 -10.61
N LEU A 40 -4.23 6.33 -9.38
CA LEU A 40 -3.67 7.08 -8.25
C LEU A 40 -2.24 6.63 -7.93
N ARG A 41 -1.98 5.31 -7.92
CA ARG A 41 -0.64 4.75 -7.66
C ARG A 41 0.38 5.19 -8.70
N LEU A 42 -0.01 5.16 -9.99
CA LEU A 42 0.82 5.64 -11.09
C LEU A 42 1.12 7.13 -10.96
N ALA A 43 0.11 7.95 -10.66
CA ALA A 43 0.29 9.38 -10.46
C ALA A 43 1.28 9.68 -9.31
N VAL A 44 1.17 8.97 -8.18
CA VAL A 44 2.12 9.10 -7.06
C VAL A 44 3.52 8.67 -7.48
N MET A 45 3.68 7.54 -8.20
CA MET A 45 4.99 7.09 -8.68
C MET A 45 5.65 8.12 -9.59
N LEU A 46 4.92 8.67 -10.56
CA LEU A 46 5.43 9.69 -11.46
C LEU A 46 5.79 10.99 -10.72
N ALA A 47 4.96 11.42 -9.77
CA ALA A 47 5.21 12.62 -8.97
C ALA A 47 6.49 12.50 -8.14
N PHE A 48 6.68 11.39 -7.43
CA PHE A 48 7.88 11.17 -6.62
C PHE A 48 9.13 10.96 -7.48
N ALA A 49 9.02 10.22 -8.59
CA ALA A 49 10.12 10.06 -9.54
C ALA A 49 10.56 11.42 -10.11
N GLY A 50 9.60 12.23 -10.56
CA GLY A 50 9.86 13.58 -11.06
C GLY A 50 10.47 14.50 -10.01
N LEU A 51 9.96 14.47 -8.78
CA LEU A 51 10.51 15.24 -7.67
C LEU A 51 11.95 14.83 -7.34
N SER A 52 12.25 13.52 -7.32
CA SER A 52 13.61 13.05 -7.06
C SER A 52 14.59 13.38 -8.18
N ILE A 53 14.15 13.33 -9.44
CA ILE A 53 14.94 13.81 -10.60
C ILE A 53 15.20 15.32 -10.47
N LEU A 54 14.17 16.12 -10.15
CA LEU A 54 14.30 17.57 -9.98
C LEU A 54 15.28 17.92 -8.86
N LEU A 55 15.18 17.25 -7.72
CA LEU A 55 16.12 17.39 -6.60
C LEU A 55 17.53 16.94 -7.00
N GLY A 56 17.65 15.85 -7.76
CA GLY A 56 18.92 15.40 -8.32
C GLY A 56 19.58 16.47 -9.19
N HIS A 57 18.82 17.13 -10.06
CA HIS A 57 19.32 18.24 -10.88
C HIS A 57 19.78 19.44 -10.05
N LEU A 58 19.07 19.75 -8.97
CA LEU A 58 19.40 20.88 -8.09
C LEU A 58 20.66 20.61 -7.24
N LEU A 59 20.83 19.38 -6.77
CA LEU A 59 21.91 18.99 -5.86
C LEU A 59 23.18 18.57 -6.59
N TRP A 60 23.07 17.98 -7.79
CA TRP A 60 24.22 17.54 -8.57
C TRP A 60 23.93 17.60 -10.08
N PRO A 61 24.36 18.66 -10.79
CA PRO A 61 24.21 18.71 -12.23
C PRO A 61 25.12 17.65 -12.88
N GLY A 62 24.52 16.68 -13.56
CA GLY A 62 25.25 15.60 -14.23
C GLY A 62 24.34 14.64 -14.98
N TRP A 63 24.93 13.82 -15.85
CA TRP A 63 24.22 12.85 -16.67
C TRP A 63 23.60 11.69 -15.86
N LEU A 64 24.00 11.51 -14.59
CA LEU A 64 23.48 10.49 -13.68
C LEU A 64 22.18 10.90 -12.96
N VAL A 65 21.60 12.08 -13.26
CA VAL A 65 20.41 12.55 -12.54
C VAL A 65 19.21 11.61 -12.67
N SER A 66 19.09 10.90 -13.80
CA SER A 66 18.05 9.88 -14.00
C SER A 66 18.13 8.72 -13.00
N ALA A 67 19.29 8.47 -12.38
CA ALA A 67 19.44 7.46 -11.34
C ALA A 67 18.68 7.84 -10.05
N TYR A 68 18.44 9.14 -9.80
CA TYR A 68 17.64 9.60 -8.65
C TYR A 68 16.14 9.30 -8.81
N ALA A 69 15.68 8.87 -9.98
CA ALA A 69 14.31 8.37 -10.12
C ALA A 69 14.06 7.15 -9.22
N ILE A 70 15.08 6.30 -9.01
CA ILE A 70 14.97 5.04 -8.25
C ILE A 70 14.53 5.29 -6.80
N PRO A 71 15.20 6.12 -5.98
CA PRO A 71 14.75 6.40 -4.62
C PRO A 71 13.36 7.03 -4.57
N GLY A 72 13.00 7.88 -5.54
CA GLY A 72 11.66 8.44 -5.66
C GLY A 72 10.59 7.36 -5.88
N ILE A 73 10.85 6.43 -6.81
CA ILE A 73 9.95 5.30 -7.09
C ILE A 73 9.79 4.40 -5.85
N LEU A 74 10.88 4.12 -5.13
CA LEU A 74 10.83 3.31 -3.90
C LEU A 74 9.97 3.98 -2.81
N LEU A 75 10.16 5.29 -2.60
CA LEU A 75 9.36 6.06 -1.66
C LEU A 75 7.88 6.11 -2.07
N ALA A 76 7.61 6.22 -3.36
CA ALA A 76 6.25 6.16 -3.89
C ALA A 76 5.59 4.80 -3.62
N GLY A 77 6.35 3.70 -3.71
CA GLY A 77 5.88 2.36 -3.36
C GLY A 77 5.42 2.29 -1.90
N VAL A 78 6.26 2.74 -0.97
CA VAL A 78 5.94 2.80 0.46
C VAL A 78 4.72 3.69 0.72
N PHE A 79 4.66 4.87 0.08
CA PHE A 79 3.51 5.76 0.21
C PHE A 79 2.23 5.12 -0.33
N ASN A 80 2.28 4.50 -1.50
CA ASN A 80 1.13 3.82 -2.10
C ASN A 80 0.62 2.68 -1.22
N ASP A 81 1.52 1.89 -0.64
CA ASP A 81 1.15 0.79 0.24
C ASP A 81 0.43 1.29 1.50
N HIS A 82 0.91 2.35 2.12
CA HIS A 82 0.36 2.85 3.38
C HIS A 82 -0.80 3.84 3.22
N ALA A 83 -0.78 4.69 2.19
CA ALA A 83 -1.76 5.75 2.01
C ALA A 83 -2.95 5.31 1.12
N VAL A 84 -2.73 4.38 0.19
CA VAL A 84 -3.74 3.97 -0.79
C VAL A 84 -4.21 2.55 -0.53
N ALA A 85 -3.28 1.60 -0.52
CA ALA A 85 -3.60 0.18 -0.51
C ALA A 85 -4.10 -0.31 0.85
N GLN A 86 -3.37 0.01 1.93
CA GLN A 86 -3.70 -0.41 3.27
C GLN A 86 -5.06 0.13 3.76
N PRO A 87 -5.45 1.40 3.53
CA PRO A 87 -6.77 1.90 3.91
C PRO A 87 -7.91 1.29 3.08
N ALA A 88 -7.67 0.99 1.79
CA ALA A 88 -8.65 0.31 0.94
C ALA A 88 -8.88 -1.13 1.42
N ALA A 89 -7.81 -1.89 1.65
CA ALA A 89 -7.87 -3.25 2.20
C ALA A 89 -8.58 -3.29 3.56
N ARG A 90 -8.32 -2.31 4.44
CA ARG A 90 -9.01 -2.22 5.73
C ARG A 90 -10.49 -1.87 5.60
N ARG A 91 -10.88 -1.02 4.65
CA ARG A 91 -12.30 -0.74 4.37
C ARG A 91 -13.02 -2.00 3.91
N TRP A 92 -12.44 -2.73 2.95
CA TRP A 92 -13.00 -4.00 2.49
C TRP A 92 -13.14 -5.01 3.64
N LEU A 93 -12.12 -5.13 4.50
CA LEU A 93 -12.18 -6.02 5.68
C LEU A 93 -13.29 -5.63 6.65
N ARG A 94 -13.56 -4.33 6.88
CA ARG A 94 -14.66 -3.89 7.74
C ARG A 94 -16.02 -4.18 7.13
N GLU A 95 -16.15 -3.92 5.84
CA GLU A 95 -17.38 -4.17 5.09
C GLU A 95 -17.72 -5.65 5.08
N HIS A 96 -16.72 -6.54 4.91
CA HIS A 96 -16.95 -7.99 4.78
C HIS A 96 -16.61 -8.77 6.06
N ALA A 97 -16.39 -8.10 7.19
CA ALA A 97 -16.04 -8.75 8.47
C ALA A 97 -17.11 -9.77 8.90
N HIS A 98 -18.38 -9.43 8.72
CA HIS A 98 -19.52 -10.26 9.10
C HIS A 98 -19.69 -11.49 8.19
N GLU A 99 -19.26 -11.42 6.93
CA GLU A 99 -19.23 -12.56 6.02
C GLU A 99 -18.07 -13.50 6.34
N LEU A 100 -16.94 -12.93 6.79
CA LEU A 100 -15.74 -13.69 7.15
C LEU A 100 -15.91 -14.53 8.42
N ASP A 101 -16.75 -14.08 9.37
CA ASP A 101 -17.16 -14.87 10.54
C ASP A 101 -18.09 -16.03 10.16
N ARG A 102 -18.91 -15.87 9.11
CA ARG A 102 -19.87 -16.90 8.65
C ARG A 102 -19.21 -18.17 8.08
N TYR A 103 -17.96 -18.07 7.64
CA TYR A 103 -17.16 -19.20 7.12
C TYR A 103 -16.12 -19.72 8.13
N ALA A 104 -16.26 -19.42 9.42
CA ALA A 104 -15.45 -20.05 10.46
C ALA A 104 -16.06 -21.42 10.83
N PRO A 105 -15.43 -22.57 10.49
CA PRO A 105 -15.64 -23.76 11.30
C PRO A 105 -15.14 -23.43 12.72
N ALA A 106 -15.96 -23.78 13.72
CA ALA A 106 -15.62 -23.74 15.13
C ALA A 106 -14.32 -24.52 15.43
#